data_AF-A0A523MRQ3-F1
#
_entry.id   AF-A0A523MRQ3-F1
#
_cell.length_a   1.000
_cell.length_b   1.000
_cell.length_c   1.000
_cell.angle_alpha   90.00
_cell.angle_beta   90.00
_cell.angle_gamma   90.00
#
_symmetry.space_group_name_H-M   'P 1'
#
loop_
_entity.id
_entity.type
_entity.pdbx_description
1 polymer ?
#
loop_
_entity_poly.entity_id
_entity_poly.type
_entity_poly.pdbx_seq_one_letter_code
_entity_poly.pdbx_strand_id
1 'polypeptide(L)'
;MAEMTTSVQENAANAHEANELSSEARVTAEQGGQVVGQTISAMHASQEQSTGIIEVNKSVTQMDEMTQQNAALVEQASAASTTMGQQASELAQQVSFFKIGESSARTSAPEPASDVAPQPERRQAGRAWSQPTAADLSATGEPAASGRRRPQAAKNGRNSSAQSIRSLECSNRGTTTCINCTQLPPRRSKQPPLGKTPLTPT
;
A
#
# COMPACT_ATOMS: atom_id res chain seq x y z
N MET A 1 50.88 -49.88 -43.00
CA MET A 1 50.20 -48.65 -43.45
C MET A 1 48.72 -48.58 -43.05
N ALA A 2 47.98 -49.69 -42.95
CA ALA A 2 46.57 -49.68 -42.51
C ALA A 2 46.35 -49.22 -41.05
N GLU A 3 47.34 -49.39 -40.18
CA GLU A 3 47.25 -49.06 -38.74
C GLU A 3 47.18 -47.54 -38.47
N MET A 4 47.94 -46.73 -39.23
CA MET A 4 47.94 -45.28 -39.09
C MET A 4 46.60 -44.66 -39.53
N THR A 5 45.96 -45.22 -40.56
CA THR A 5 44.64 -44.76 -41.01
C THR A 5 43.55 -45.06 -39.98
N THR A 6 43.63 -46.19 -39.27
CA THR A 6 42.71 -46.51 -38.16
C THR A 6 42.90 -45.56 -36.98
N SER A 7 44.14 -45.25 -36.60
CA SER A 7 44.41 -44.30 -35.51
C SER A 7 43.95 -42.87 -35.83
N VAL A 8 44.08 -42.42 -37.08
CA VAL A 8 43.56 -41.11 -37.51
C VAL A 8 42.03 -41.08 -37.51
N GLN A 9 41.36 -42.16 -37.91
CA GLN A 9 39.90 -42.28 -37.84
C GLN A 9 39.39 -42.26 -36.39
N GLU A 10 40.07 -42.98 -35.50
CA GLU A 10 39.75 -42.99 -34.06
C GLU A 10 39.96 -41.60 -33.44
N ASN A 11 41.07 -40.92 -33.75
CA ASN A 11 41.32 -39.56 -33.26
C ASN A 11 40.27 -38.56 -33.78
N ALA A 12 39.86 -38.67 -35.05
CA ALA A 12 38.78 -37.86 -35.60
C ALA A 12 37.44 -38.12 -34.88
N ALA A 13 37.11 -39.38 -34.59
CA ALA A 13 35.92 -39.74 -33.83
C ALA A 13 35.96 -39.17 -32.41
N ASN A 14 37.09 -39.31 -31.71
CA ASN A 14 37.28 -38.75 -30.37
C ASN A 14 37.17 -37.22 -30.35
N ALA A 15 37.69 -36.53 -31.38
CA ALA A 15 37.57 -35.08 -31.51
C ALA A 15 36.12 -34.63 -31.73
N HIS A 16 35.34 -35.40 -32.51
CA HIS A 16 33.91 -35.15 -32.69
C HIS A 16 33.13 -35.34 -31.39
N GLU A 17 33.36 -36.44 -30.68
CA GLU A 17 32.72 -36.72 -29.39
C GLU A 17 33.05 -35.63 -28.35
N ALA A 18 34.32 -35.22 -28.26
CA ALA A 18 34.74 -34.13 -27.37
C ALA A 18 34.06 -32.79 -27.71
N ASN A 19 33.82 -32.51 -29.00
CA ASN A 19 33.13 -31.30 -29.44
C ASN A 19 31.64 -31.34 -29.06
N GLU A 20 30.98 -32.49 -29.19
CA GLU A 20 29.59 -32.68 -28.76
C GLU A 20 29.45 -32.52 -27.24
N LEU A 21 30.32 -33.17 -26.45
CA LEU A 21 30.33 -33.02 -24.99
C LEU A 21 30.60 -31.58 -24.56
N SER A 22 31.50 -30.87 -25.26
CA SER A 22 31.76 -29.45 -25.01
C SER A 22 30.56 -28.57 -25.34
N SER A 23 29.79 -28.92 -26.37
CA SER A 23 28.54 -28.24 -26.73
C SER A 23 27.48 -28.44 -25.65
N GLU A 24 27.29 -29.68 -25.19
CA GLU A 24 26.36 -30.02 -24.12
C GLU A 24 26.72 -29.34 -22.79
N ALA A 25 28.01 -29.32 -22.43
CA ALA A 25 28.50 -28.64 -21.25
C ALA A 25 28.23 -27.13 -21.28
N ARG A 26 28.34 -26.49 -22.46
CA ARG A 26 27.98 -25.08 -22.63
C ARG A 26 26.50 -24.84 -22.42
N VAL A 27 25.64 -25.67 -23.04
CA VAL A 27 24.18 -25.58 -22.85
C VAL A 27 23.80 -25.75 -21.38
N THR A 28 24.43 -26.71 -20.69
CA THR A 28 24.21 -26.95 -19.26
C THR A 28 24.67 -25.75 -18.41
N ALA A 29 25.83 -25.17 -18.72
CA ALA A 29 26.33 -23.98 -18.04
C ALA A 29 25.42 -22.76 -18.25
N GLU A 30 24.87 -22.58 -19.46
CA GLU A 30 23.89 -21.53 -19.78
C GLU A 30 22.60 -21.71 -18.97
N GLN A 31 22.07 -22.93 -18.90
CA GLN A 31 20.90 -23.26 -18.08
C GLN A 31 21.17 -23.03 -16.59
N GLY A 32 22.34 -23.45 -16.10
CA GLY A 32 22.77 -23.17 -14.73
C GLY A 32 22.82 -21.67 -14.42
N GLY A 33 23.35 -20.88 -15.35
CA GLY A 33 23.35 -19.42 -15.26
C GLY A 33 21.94 -18.82 -15.19
N GLN A 34 20.99 -19.34 -15.97
CA GLN A 34 19.58 -18.91 -15.91
C GLN A 34 18.93 -19.21 -14.56
N VAL A 35 19.14 -20.41 -14.00
CA VAL A 35 18.57 -20.80 -12.70
C VAL A 35 19.15 -19.95 -11.57
N VAL A 36 20.47 -19.70 -11.58
CA VAL A 36 21.10 -18.79 -10.61
C VAL A 36 20.54 -17.38 -10.74
N GLY A 37 20.37 -16.89 -11.98
CA GLY A 37 19.74 -15.59 -12.23
C GLY A 37 18.32 -15.48 -11.65
N GLN A 38 17.48 -16.49 -11.88
CA GLN A 38 16.14 -16.57 -11.30
C GLN A 38 16.16 -16.60 -9.77
N THR A 39 17.10 -17.34 -9.20
CA THR A 39 17.28 -17.43 -7.74
C THR A 39 17.62 -16.07 -7.13
N ILE A 40 18.52 -15.31 -7.75
CA ILE A 40 18.87 -13.96 -7.32
C ILE A 40 17.66 -13.02 -7.41
N SER A 41 16.88 -13.09 -8.51
CA SER A 41 15.65 -12.30 -8.64
C SER A 41 14.63 -12.65 -7.55
N ALA A 42 14.46 -13.93 -7.21
CA ALA A 42 13.58 -14.38 -6.13
C ALA A 42 14.06 -13.89 -4.76
N MET A 43 15.37 -13.86 -4.52
CA MET A 43 15.95 -13.29 -3.29
C MET A 43 15.65 -11.79 -3.18
N HIS A 44 15.75 -11.03 -4.27
CA HIS A 44 15.40 -9.60 -4.28
C HIS A 44 13.92 -9.37 -3.96
N ALA A 45 13.03 -10.12 -4.62
CA ALA A 45 11.59 -10.06 -4.34
C ALA A 45 11.27 -10.43 -2.88
N SER A 46 11.96 -11.44 -2.33
CA SER A 46 11.80 -11.85 -0.92
C SER A 46 12.26 -10.75 0.04
N GLN A 47 13.33 -10.03 -0.31
CA GLN A 47 13.81 -8.89 0.48
C GLN A 47 12.83 -7.72 0.44
N GLU A 48 12.25 -7.40 -0.72
CA GLU A 48 11.21 -6.37 -0.87
C GLU A 48 9.95 -6.73 -0.08
N GLN A 49 9.51 -7.99 -0.16
CA GLN A 49 8.37 -8.48 0.61
C GLN A 49 8.62 -8.37 2.11
N SER A 50 9.83 -8.72 2.57
CA SER A 50 10.21 -8.59 3.98
C SER A 50 10.11 -7.14 4.45
N THR A 51 10.60 -6.20 3.64
CA THR A 51 10.43 -4.76 3.89
C THR A 51 8.97 -4.35 3.92
N GLY A 52 8.15 -4.87 2.99
CA GLY A 52 6.70 -4.63 2.95
C GLY A 52 5.98 -5.13 4.21
N ILE A 53 6.36 -6.30 4.73
CA ILE A 53 5.80 -6.85 5.98
C ILE A 53 6.11 -5.93 7.17
N ILE A 54 7.32 -5.37 7.24
CA ILE A 54 7.70 -4.42 8.30
C ILE A 54 6.80 -3.18 8.25
N GLU A 55 6.53 -2.64 7.07
CA GLU A 55 5.66 -1.46 6.93
C GLU A 55 4.19 -1.77 7.27
N VAL A 56 3.70 -2.95 6.89
CA VAL A 56 2.37 -3.43 7.30
C VAL A 56 2.29 -3.55 8.82
N ASN A 57 3.30 -4.16 9.46
CA ASN A 57 3.33 -4.30 10.91
C ASN A 57 3.33 -2.96 11.64
N LYS A 58 4.11 -2.00 11.14
CA LYS A 58 4.12 -0.62 11.63
C LYS A 58 2.75 0.05 11.49
N SER A 59 2.09 -0.13 10.35
CA SER A 59 0.75 0.41 10.11
C SER A 59 -0.29 -0.21 11.06
N VAL A 60 -0.23 -1.53 11.29
CA VAL A 60 -1.11 -2.21 12.26
C VAL A 60 -0.90 -1.67 13.66
N THR A 61 0.35 -1.50 14.09
CA THR A 61 0.68 -0.93 15.41
C THR A 61 0.10 0.48 15.57
N GLN A 62 0.18 1.32 14.54
CA GLN A 62 -0.42 2.66 14.55
C GLN A 62 -1.95 2.62 14.57
N MET A 63 -2.57 1.70 13.82
CA MET A 63 -4.02 1.51 13.87
C MET A 63 -4.49 1.03 15.24
N ASP A 64 -3.73 0.17 15.91
CA ASP A 64 -4.01 -0.28 17.28
C ASP A 64 -3.90 0.89 18.27
N GLU A 65 -2.88 1.72 18.15
CA GLU A 65 -2.72 2.93 18.97
C GLU A 65 -3.90 3.89 18.77
N MET A 66 -4.28 4.18 17.51
CA MET A 66 -5.44 5.02 17.20
C MET A 66 -6.74 4.40 17.73
N THR A 67 -6.88 3.07 17.70
CA THR A 67 -8.04 2.37 18.23
C THR A 67 -8.13 2.52 19.75
N GLN A 68 -7.00 2.43 20.46
CA GLN A 68 -6.95 2.67 21.91
C GLN A 68 -7.25 4.14 22.25
N GLN A 69 -6.69 5.08 21.49
CA GLN A 69 -6.99 6.50 21.66
C GLN A 69 -8.49 6.78 21.44
N ASN A 70 -9.10 6.20 20.40
CA ASN A 70 -10.54 6.34 20.16
C ASN A 70 -11.37 5.76 21.32
N ALA A 71 -10.99 4.61 21.87
CA ALA A 71 -11.65 4.04 23.04
C ALA A 71 -11.56 4.98 24.26
N ALA A 72 -10.38 5.54 24.52
CA ALA A 72 -10.17 6.50 25.60
C ALA A 72 -10.98 7.80 25.39
N LEU A 73 -11.04 8.32 24.16
CA LEU A 73 -11.84 9.50 23.81
C LEU A 73 -13.34 9.24 24.01
N VAL A 74 -13.83 8.05 23.66
CA VAL A 74 -15.22 7.66 23.90
C VAL A 74 -15.52 7.59 25.40
N GLU A 75 -14.62 7.02 26.19
CA GLU A 75 -14.75 6.98 27.65
C GLU A 75 -14.79 8.39 28.25
N GLN A 76 -13.89 9.27 27.81
CA GLN A 76 -13.87 10.68 28.21
C GLN A 76 -15.16 11.41 27.83
N ALA A 77 -15.64 11.22 26.60
CA ALA A 77 -16.88 11.84 26.14
C ALA A 77 -18.09 11.34 26.93
N SER A 78 -18.13 10.05 27.30
CA SER A 78 -19.19 9.48 28.14
C SER A 78 -19.17 10.06 29.55
N ALA A 79 -18.00 10.19 30.17
CA ALA A 79 -17.83 10.81 31.48
C ALA A 79 -18.23 12.29 31.47
N ALA A 80 -17.83 13.03 30.43
CA ALA A 80 -18.23 14.43 30.24
C ALA A 80 -19.75 14.56 30.07
N SER A 81 -20.36 13.71 29.24
CA SER A 81 -21.81 13.71 29.02
C SER A 81 -22.59 13.44 30.31
N THR A 82 -22.12 12.50 31.13
CA THR A 82 -22.70 12.20 32.45
C THR A 82 -22.61 13.41 33.38
N THR A 83 -21.45 14.06 33.42
CA THR A 83 -21.22 15.26 34.25
C THR A 83 -22.11 16.42 33.81
N MET A 84 -22.24 16.66 32.50
CA MET A 84 -23.13 17.68 31.96
C MET A 84 -24.60 17.38 32.30
N GLY A 85 -25.01 16.12 32.28
CA GLY A 85 -26.34 15.69 32.72
C GLY A 85 -26.61 15.98 34.21
N GLN A 86 -25.62 15.71 35.08
CA GLN A 86 -25.71 16.02 36.51
C GLN A 86 -25.85 17.54 36.74
N GLN A 87 -25.02 18.35 36.07
CA GLN A 87 -25.08 19.82 36.16
C GLN A 87 -26.42 20.37 35.68
N ALA A 88 -26.96 19.85 34.57
CA ALA A 88 -28.26 20.25 34.06
C ALA A 88 -29.39 19.91 35.05
N SER A 89 -29.33 18.74 35.70
CA SER A 89 -30.28 18.35 36.74
C SER A 89 -30.21 19.25 37.97
N GLU A 90 -29.00 19.61 38.41
CA GLU A 90 -28.79 20.51 39.53
C GLU A 90 -29.33 21.92 39.23
N LEU A 91 -29.04 22.46 38.04
CA LEU A 91 -29.61 23.73 37.58
C LEU A 91 -31.13 23.69 37.52
N ALA A 92 -31.72 22.59 37.01
CA ALA A 92 -33.17 22.40 36.98
C ALA A 92 -33.78 22.41 38.39
N GLN A 93 -33.10 21.83 39.37
CA GLN A 93 -33.53 21.87 40.77
C GLN A 93 -33.44 23.29 41.35
N GLN A 94 -32.39 24.05 41.07
CA GLN A 94 -32.24 25.43 41.54
C GLN A 94 -33.32 26.36 40.96
N VAL A 95 -33.68 26.20 39.68
CA VAL A 95 -34.73 27.03 39.04
C VAL A 95 -36.15 26.57 39.39
N SER A 96 -36.33 25.37 39.96
CA SER A 96 -37.65 24.82 40.29
C SER A 96 -38.43 25.66 41.30
N PHE A 97 -37.75 26.44 42.16
CA PHE A 97 -38.37 27.41 43.07
C PHE A 97 -39.07 28.56 42.33
N PHE A 98 -38.60 28.92 41.13
CA PHE A 98 -39.17 29.99 40.32
C PHE A 98 -40.38 29.56 39.50
N LYS A 99 -40.91 28.33 39.69
CA LYS A 99 -42.19 27.94 39.08
C LYS A 99 -43.36 28.71 39.72
N ILE A 100 -43.72 29.78 38.99
CA ILE A 100 -44.92 30.60 39.09
C ILE A 100 -46.16 29.71 39.19
N GLY A 101 -47.06 30.06 40.10
CA GLY A 101 -48.33 29.38 40.30
C GLY A 101 -49.19 29.40 39.04
N GLU A 102 -49.31 28.26 38.38
CA GLU A 102 -50.58 27.77 37.87
C GLU A 102 -50.48 26.25 37.68
N SER A 103 -51.35 25.55 38.40
CA SER A 103 -51.92 24.25 38.06
C SER A 103 -50.99 23.07 37.77
N SER A 104 -50.95 22.22 38.79
CA SER A 104 -51.14 20.78 38.66
C SER A 104 -52.13 20.41 37.53
N ALA A 105 -51.64 20.20 36.31
CA ALA A 105 -52.41 19.64 35.20
C ALA A 105 -51.51 19.08 34.08
N ARG A 106 -50.70 18.08 34.43
CA ARG A 106 -50.46 16.84 33.68
C ARG A 106 -49.22 16.15 34.23
N THR A 107 -49.46 15.27 35.20
CA THR A 107 -48.74 14.00 35.27
C THR A 107 -49.03 13.24 33.98
N SER A 108 -48.37 13.59 32.89
CA SER A 108 -48.01 12.59 31.89
C SER A 108 -46.91 11.79 32.57
N ALA A 109 -47.22 10.53 32.87
CA ALA A 109 -46.22 9.56 33.29
C ALA A 109 -44.95 9.74 32.44
N PRO A 110 -43.75 9.59 33.01
CA PRO A 110 -42.59 9.38 32.18
C PRO A 110 -42.90 8.09 31.40
N GLU A 111 -43.29 8.23 30.14
CA GLU A 111 -43.11 7.18 29.17
C GLU A 111 -41.64 6.81 29.33
N PRO A 112 -41.32 5.57 29.75
CA PRO A 112 -39.92 5.20 29.91
C PRO A 112 -39.30 5.50 28.56
N ALA A 113 -38.39 6.48 28.56
CA ALA A 113 -37.55 6.74 27.42
C ALA A 113 -36.98 5.37 27.08
N SER A 114 -37.52 4.76 26.03
CA SER A 114 -36.97 3.54 25.48
C SER A 114 -35.50 3.84 25.36
N ASP A 115 -34.69 3.01 25.99
CA ASP A 115 -33.25 3.02 25.89
C ASP A 115 -32.87 3.18 24.41
N VAL A 116 -32.73 4.43 23.96
CA VAL A 116 -31.71 4.78 22.99
C VAL A 116 -30.44 4.87 23.83
N ALA A 117 -30.09 3.74 24.45
CA ALA A 117 -28.70 3.36 24.52
C ALA A 117 -28.20 3.60 23.09
N PRO A 118 -27.12 4.36 22.88
CA PRO A 118 -26.36 4.14 21.67
C PRO A 118 -26.01 2.65 21.75
N GLN A 119 -26.75 1.80 21.05
CA GLN A 119 -26.31 0.42 20.87
C GLN A 119 -24.93 0.62 20.26
N PRO A 120 -23.83 0.25 20.95
CA PRO A 120 -22.64 -0.04 20.21
C PRO A 120 -23.12 -1.20 19.36
N GLU A 121 -23.40 -0.92 18.09
CA GLU A 121 -23.58 -1.94 17.07
C GLU A 121 -22.49 -2.93 17.42
N ARG A 122 -22.90 -4.10 17.91
CA ARG A 122 -22.03 -5.23 18.16
C ARG A 122 -21.67 -5.75 16.78
N ARG A 123 -21.05 -4.88 15.98
CA ARG A 123 -20.34 -5.19 14.76
C ARG A 123 -19.23 -6.06 15.28
N GLN A 124 -19.51 -7.33 15.14
CA GLN A 124 -18.67 -8.45 15.50
C GLN A 124 -17.20 -8.04 15.33
N ALA A 125 -16.53 -7.75 16.45
CA ALA A 125 -15.07 -7.79 16.54
C ALA A 125 -14.62 -9.26 16.49
N GLY A 126 -15.15 -9.98 15.49
CA GLY A 126 -15.06 -11.42 15.29
C GLY A 126 -14.69 -11.77 13.86
N ARG A 127 -14.18 -10.80 13.09
CA ARG A 127 -13.12 -11.11 12.14
C ARG A 127 -11.86 -10.40 12.62
N ALA A 128 -11.31 -10.95 13.71
CA ALA A 128 -9.87 -10.96 13.88
C ALA A 128 -9.30 -11.27 12.49
N TRP A 129 -8.43 -10.41 12.00
CA TRP A 129 -7.76 -10.65 10.73
C TRP A 129 -7.17 -12.04 10.86
N SER A 130 -7.73 -13.00 10.11
CA SER A 130 -7.26 -14.37 10.14
C SER A 130 -5.80 -14.27 9.71
N GLN A 131 -4.88 -14.48 10.66
CA GLN A 131 -3.50 -14.68 10.31
C GLN A 131 -3.50 -15.81 9.27
N PRO A 132 -2.90 -15.62 8.08
CA PRO A 132 -2.72 -16.73 7.16
C PRO A 132 -1.97 -17.81 7.94
N THR A 133 -2.64 -18.92 8.20
CA THR A 133 -2.00 -20.06 8.87
C THR A 133 -0.86 -20.52 7.98
N ALA A 134 0.25 -20.95 8.55
CA ALA A 134 1.43 -21.41 7.81
C ALA A 134 1.15 -22.52 6.76
N ALA A 135 -0.04 -23.14 6.79
CA ALA A 135 -0.54 -24.05 5.76
C ALA A 135 -0.92 -23.38 4.42
N ASP A 136 -1.19 -22.08 4.39
CA ASP A 136 -1.55 -21.33 3.16
C ASP A 136 -0.30 -20.93 2.35
N LEU A 137 0.87 -20.85 3.00
CA LEU A 137 2.13 -20.44 2.39
C LEU A 137 2.93 -21.61 1.76
N SER A 138 2.45 -22.85 1.87
CA SER A 138 3.12 -24.04 1.32
C SER A 138 2.49 -24.58 0.02
N ALA A 139 1.44 -23.93 -0.50
CA ALA A 139 0.70 -24.40 -1.69
C ALA A 139 1.01 -23.66 -3.00
N THR A 140 2.18 -23.01 -3.14
CA THR A 140 2.71 -22.60 -4.45
C THR A 140 3.91 -23.45 -4.81
N GLY A 141 3.61 -24.69 -5.20
CA GLY A 141 4.54 -25.64 -5.77
C GLY A 141 3.91 -26.35 -6.97
N GLU A 142 3.49 -25.60 -8.00
CA GLU A 142 3.27 -26.18 -9.33
C GLU A 142 3.32 -25.09 -10.42
N PRO A 143 4.29 -25.11 -11.36
CA PRO A 143 4.27 -24.22 -12.51
C PRO A 143 3.20 -24.71 -13.49
N ALA A 144 2.11 -23.95 -13.62
CA ALA A 144 1.09 -24.18 -14.63
C ALA A 144 1.67 -23.97 -16.04
N ALA A 145 2.20 -25.04 -16.62
CA ALA A 145 2.37 -25.17 -18.05
C ALA A 145 1.00 -25.44 -18.70
N SER A 146 0.38 -24.44 -19.32
CA SER A 146 -0.16 -24.53 -20.69
C SER A 146 -0.99 -23.30 -21.03
N GLY A 147 -0.72 -22.72 -22.20
CA GLY A 147 -1.49 -21.59 -22.72
C GLY A 147 -0.81 -20.92 -23.90
N ARG A 148 -0.58 -21.67 -24.98
CA ARG A 148 -0.15 -21.09 -26.27
C ARG A 148 -1.19 -20.04 -26.69
N ARG A 149 -0.86 -18.74 -26.60
CA ARG A 149 -1.54 -17.72 -27.41
C ARG A 149 -0.85 -17.65 -28.77
N ARG A 150 -1.56 -18.12 -29.80
CA ARG A 150 -1.28 -17.80 -31.22
C ARG A 150 -1.31 -16.27 -31.40
N PRO A 151 -0.38 -15.67 -32.16
CA PRO A 151 -0.56 -14.31 -32.64
C PRO A 151 -1.62 -14.32 -33.75
N GLN A 152 -2.74 -13.61 -33.56
CA GLN A 152 -3.65 -13.31 -34.66
C GLN A 152 -3.14 -12.09 -35.41
N ALA A 153 -2.72 -12.32 -36.66
CA ALA A 153 -2.49 -11.29 -37.65
C ALA A 153 -3.83 -10.63 -38.03
N ALA A 154 -3.99 -9.34 -37.71
CA ALA A 154 -5.08 -8.53 -38.23
C ALA A 154 -4.56 -7.69 -39.40
N LYS A 155 -4.77 -8.19 -40.62
CA LYS A 155 -4.81 -7.38 -41.84
C LYS A 155 -6.22 -6.82 -41.97
N ASN A 156 -6.37 -5.50 -41.93
CA ASN A 156 -6.88 -4.71 -43.05
C ASN A 156 -7.22 -3.29 -42.60
N GLY A 157 -6.65 -2.34 -43.32
CA GLY A 157 -7.02 -0.94 -43.23
C GLY A 157 -8.45 -0.70 -43.73
N ARG A 158 -9.03 0.38 -43.21
CA ARG A 158 -9.76 1.35 -44.01
C ARG A 158 -9.68 2.71 -43.33
N ASN A 159 -9.08 3.61 -44.11
CA ASN A 159 -9.01 5.05 -43.98
C ASN A 159 -10.29 5.70 -43.44
N SER A 160 -10.15 6.56 -42.43
CA SER A 160 -11.00 7.74 -42.33
C SER A 160 -10.23 8.88 -41.66
N SER A 161 -9.64 9.71 -42.51
CA SER A 161 -9.21 11.07 -42.23
C SER A 161 -10.28 11.90 -41.51
N ALA A 162 -9.95 12.46 -40.35
CA ALA A 162 -10.35 13.81 -39.93
C ALA A 162 -9.67 14.21 -38.60
N GLN A 163 -8.67 15.10 -38.72
CA GLN A 163 -8.50 16.32 -37.92
C GLN A 163 -8.50 16.24 -36.38
N SER A 164 -7.32 16.39 -35.76
CA SER A 164 -6.95 17.68 -35.13
C SER A 164 -5.67 17.59 -34.28
N ILE A 165 -4.71 18.42 -34.69
CA ILE A 165 -3.89 19.32 -33.84
C ILE A 165 -2.72 18.70 -33.03
N ARG A 166 -1.53 18.96 -33.62
CA ARG A 166 -0.23 19.36 -33.01
C ARG A 166 0.37 18.38 -32.00
N SER A 167 1.36 17.60 -32.41
CA SER A 167 2.79 18.01 -32.38
C SER A 167 3.20 18.51 -30.99
N LEU A 168 3.89 17.66 -30.24
CA LEU A 168 5.25 17.94 -29.80
C LEU A 168 5.94 16.61 -29.48
N GLU A 169 6.75 16.14 -30.43
CA GLU A 169 7.85 15.23 -30.16
C GLU A 169 8.80 15.89 -29.16
N CYS A 170 9.23 15.16 -28.14
CA CYS A 170 10.46 15.47 -27.43
C CYS A 170 11.34 14.21 -27.48
N SER A 171 12.15 14.17 -28.54
CA SER A 171 13.24 13.22 -28.71
C SER A 171 14.45 13.69 -27.90
N ASN A 172 14.91 12.82 -27.01
CA ASN A 172 16.31 12.52 -26.73
C ASN A 172 17.33 13.69 -26.82
N ARG A 173 17.60 14.33 -25.68
CA ARG A 173 18.93 14.81 -25.27
C ARG A 173 18.93 15.09 -23.78
N GLY A 174 20.00 14.65 -23.11
CA GLY A 174 20.11 14.63 -21.66
C GLY A 174 20.12 16.01 -20.98
N THR A 175 20.20 15.93 -19.67
CA THR A 175 20.36 16.99 -18.66
C THR A 175 19.07 17.66 -18.16
N THR A 176 18.69 17.23 -16.95
CA THR A 176 18.41 18.11 -15.81
C THR A 176 17.02 18.77 -15.74
N THR A 177 16.22 18.23 -14.80
CA THR A 177 15.18 18.96 -14.02
C THR A 177 13.80 19.14 -14.69
N CYS A 178 12.94 18.13 -14.54
CA CYS A 178 11.49 18.33 -14.55
C CYS A 178 11.03 18.66 -13.12
N ILE A 179 11.02 19.95 -12.77
CA ILE A 179 10.33 20.45 -11.59
C ILE A 179 8.83 20.48 -11.87
N ASN A 180 8.13 19.79 -10.98
CA ASN A 180 6.69 19.64 -10.82
C ASN A 180 5.98 21.01 -10.75
N CYS A 181 4.92 21.19 -11.55
CA CYS A 181 4.12 22.41 -11.60
C CYS A 181 2.64 22.04 -11.36
N THR A 182 2.19 22.08 -10.11
CA THR A 182 0.76 22.05 -9.77
C THR A 182 0.54 22.91 -8.51
N GLN A 183 -0.03 24.08 -8.73
CA GLN A 183 -0.86 24.92 -7.84
C GLN A 183 -0.34 25.34 -6.44
N LEU A 184 -0.04 26.65 -6.25
CA LEU A 184 -0.82 27.56 -5.36
C LEU A 184 -0.37 29.05 -5.50
N PRO A 185 -1.28 30.05 -5.38
CA PRO A 185 -0.99 31.47 -5.69
C PRO A 185 -0.59 32.32 -4.46
N PRO A 186 0.07 33.49 -4.64
CA PRO A 186 0.49 34.35 -3.53
C PRO A 186 -0.55 35.44 -3.17
N ARG A 187 -0.88 35.59 -1.87
CA ARG A 187 -1.54 36.77 -1.30
C ARG A 187 -0.51 37.82 -0.88
N ARG A 188 -0.78 39.08 -1.26
CA ARG A 188 -0.05 40.30 -0.85
C ARG A 188 -0.28 40.67 0.63
N SER A 189 0.72 41.39 1.17
CA SER A 189 0.66 42.57 2.05
C SER A 189 1.13 42.42 3.50
N LYS A 190 2.39 42.80 3.78
CA LYS A 190 2.77 44.03 4.52
C LYS A 190 4.30 44.15 4.60
N GLN A 191 4.75 45.40 4.68
CA GLN A 191 6.10 45.95 4.51
C GLN A 191 6.92 45.95 5.83
N PRO A 192 8.18 46.45 5.88
CA PRO A 192 9.35 45.80 6.49
C PRO A 192 9.78 46.43 7.83
N PRO A 193 10.94 46.07 8.39
CA PRO A 193 11.71 47.03 9.18
C PRO A 193 13.11 47.28 8.63
N LEU A 194 13.48 48.55 8.77
CA LEU A 194 14.77 49.16 8.48
C LEU A 194 15.84 48.67 9.47
N GLY A 195 17.01 48.36 8.89
CA GLY A 195 18.38 48.65 9.34
C GLY A 195 18.76 48.88 10.81
N LYS A 196 19.99 48.39 11.07
CA LYS A 196 21.07 48.91 11.94
C LYS A 196 21.37 48.08 13.20
N THR A 197 22.55 47.44 13.14
CA THR A 197 23.51 47.11 14.22
C THR A 197 23.59 48.19 15.32
N PRO A 198 24.12 47.97 16.54
CA PRO A 198 25.33 47.14 16.81
C PRO A 198 25.50 46.53 18.23
N LEU A 199 26.70 45.97 18.44
CA LEU A 199 27.46 45.80 19.71
C LEU A 199 27.28 44.54 20.58
N THR A 200 28.48 44.04 20.91
CA THR A 200 28.99 42.97 21.79
C THR A 200 28.27 42.72 23.11
N PRO A 201 28.59 41.59 23.77
CA PRO A 201 29.15 41.76 25.11
C PRO A 201 30.34 40.82 25.45
N THR A 202 31.12 41.36 26.38
CA THR A 202 31.98 40.80 27.45
C THR A 202 32.03 39.29 27.63
#